data_AF-A0A6B2G3Y9-F1
#
_entry.id   AF-A0A6B2G3Y9-F1
#
_cell.length_a   1.000
_cell.length_b   1.000
_cell.length_c   1.000
_cell.angle_alpha   90.00
_cell.angle_beta   90.00
_cell.angle_gamma   90.00
#
_symmetry.space_group_name_H-M   'P 1'
#
loop_
_entity.id
_entity.type
_entity.pdbx_description
1 polymer ?
#
loop_
_entity_poly.entity_id
_entity_poly.type
_entity_poly.pdbx_seq_one_letter_code
_entity_poly.pdbx_strand_id
1 'polypeptide(L)'
;KMCDICNTRIYLSGINKRLTRQDSSLCVPRNRNTQRRRKLSRIPRVKKSKMRRIHPHKDVEDSILTNTSVFQPPDMLENLLKSNKFLDITENDINIYRKIHDVVVSQIPKANPGTDLKFCTPPYIQLGKYEIKSWYSSPFPLEYATVCKLHICEFCLEYRKTSSIMQRHLTMCKARHPPDREIYRSNNLSIFEIDGQNYKNYCQNICLIAKLFLDHKTLYYDVEPFLFYVLTFNDETGCHLVGYFSKEKFSPQKHNVSCITTLPPYQRMGYGRFLIDFSYLLTREEGLTGSPEKPLSSLGKLS
;
A
#
# COMPACT_ATOMS: atom_id res chain seq x y z
N LYS A 1 0.83 -7.43 29.00
CA LYS A 1 1.38 -6.07 28.77
C LYS A 1 0.67 -5.48 27.56
N MET A 2 0.00 -4.34 27.71
CA MET A 2 -0.82 -3.71 26.65
C MET A 2 0.05 -3.29 25.46
N CYS A 3 -0.44 -3.55 24.25
CA CYS A 3 0.17 -3.16 22.99
C CYS A 3 0.29 -1.62 22.90
N ASP A 4 1.45 -1.12 22.45
CA ASP A 4 1.77 0.31 22.30
C ASP A 4 0.79 1.10 21.39
N ILE A 5 -0.09 0.39 20.67
CA ILE A 5 -1.20 0.97 19.91
C ILE A 5 -2.19 1.73 20.83
N CYS A 6 -2.34 1.35 22.10
CA CYS A 6 -3.33 1.98 23.00
C CYS A 6 -2.93 3.38 23.52
N ASN A 7 -1.63 3.77 23.47
CA ASN A 7 -1.16 5.04 24.06
C ASN A 7 -0.87 6.16 23.05
N THR A 8 -1.06 5.91 21.75
CA THR A 8 -0.76 6.91 20.71
C THR A 8 -2.03 7.61 20.27
N ARG A 9 -2.04 8.95 20.29
CA ARG A 9 -3.16 9.80 19.85
C ARG A 9 -3.53 9.50 18.39
N ILE A 10 -4.60 8.74 18.18
CA ILE A 10 -5.27 8.68 16.88
C ILE A 10 -5.93 10.05 16.66
N TYR A 11 -5.66 10.72 15.53
CA TYR A 11 -6.25 12.02 15.21
C TYR A 11 -7.70 11.82 14.72
N LEU A 12 -8.58 11.40 15.64
CA LEU A 12 -9.96 10.95 15.38
C LEU A 12 -11.00 12.07 15.26
N SER A 13 -10.60 13.34 15.35
CA SER A 13 -11.53 14.49 15.36
C SER A 13 -12.42 14.59 14.10
N GLY A 14 -12.11 13.82 13.04
CA GLY A 14 -12.94 13.70 11.84
C GLY A 14 -13.74 12.39 11.68
N ILE A 15 -13.55 11.37 12.52
CA ILE A 15 -14.37 10.12 12.47
C ILE A 15 -15.73 10.37 13.14
N ASN A 16 -15.76 10.98 14.32
CA ASN A 16 -17.00 11.31 15.05
C ASN A 16 -17.90 12.32 14.32
N LYS A 17 -17.35 13.17 13.43
CA LYS A 17 -18.14 14.12 12.63
C LYS A 17 -18.95 13.45 11.50
N ARG A 18 -18.62 12.21 11.11
CA ARG A 18 -19.41 11.44 10.12
C ARG A 18 -20.65 10.82 10.76
N LEU A 19 -20.54 10.34 12.01
CA LEU A 19 -21.66 9.76 12.77
C LEU A 19 -22.78 10.78 13.02
N THR A 20 -22.46 12.05 13.30
CA THR A 20 -23.49 13.07 13.58
C THR A 20 -24.18 13.66 12.34
N ARG A 21 -23.71 13.36 11.13
CA ARG A 21 -24.32 13.86 9.87
C ARG A 21 -25.25 12.85 9.19
N GLN A 22 -25.29 11.60 9.63
CA GLN A 22 -26.03 10.53 8.92
C GLN A 22 -27.49 10.35 9.36
N ASP A 23 -27.97 11.05 10.41
CA ASP A 23 -29.33 10.90 10.95
C ASP A 23 -30.33 12.01 10.59
N SER A 24 -30.08 12.81 9.56
CA SER A 24 -31.09 13.79 9.11
C SER A 24 -31.06 14.05 7.61
N SER A 25 -31.76 13.21 6.84
CA SER A 25 -32.67 13.66 5.76
C SER A 25 -33.18 12.48 4.92
N LEU A 26 -34.35 11.97 5.28
CA LEU A 26 -35.30 11.38 4.34
C LEU A 26 -36.45 12.40 4.17
N CYS A 27 -36.97 12.50 2.94
CA CYS A 27 -38.14 13.25 2.45
C CYS A 27 -37.87 14.54 1.63
N VAL A 28 -38.41 14.52 0.41
CA VAL A 28 -38.27 15.41 -0.78
C VAL A 28 -39.52 16.32 -0.88
N PRO A 29 -39.54 17.49 -1.58
CA PRO A 29 -40.01 17.49 -2.98
C PRO A 29 -39.34 18.53 -3.93
N ARG A 30 -39.54 18.27 -5.24
CA ARG A 30 -39.13 19.02 -6.45
C ARG A 30 -39.66 20.48 -6.52
N ASN A 31 -38.87 21.42 -7.08
CA ASN A 31 -39.34 22.24 -8.22
C ASN A 31 -38.27 23.05 -9.01
N ARG A 32 -38.53 23.06 -10.33
CA ARG A 32 -38.17 23.86 -11.52
C ARG A 32 -37.17 25.06 -11.51
N ASN A 33 -36.33 25.03 -12.55
CA ASN A 33 -35.81 26.10 -13.44
C ASN A 33 -35.26 27.43 -12.88
N THR A 34 -34.00 27.73 -13.21
CA THR A 34 -33.63 28.95 -13.98
C THR A 34 -32.17 28.88 -14.48
N GLN A 35 -31.99 29.10 -15.78
CA GLN A 35 -30.70 29.28 -16.45
C GLN A 35 -30.02 30.58 -16.01
N ARG A 36 -28.73 30.55 -15.66
CA ARG A 36 -27.84 31.72 -15.79
C ARG A 36 -26.42 31.31 -16.20
N ARG A 37 -26.10 31.63 -17.46
CA ARG A 37 -24.76 31.57 -18.07
C ARG A 37 -23.77 32.47 -17.30
N ARG A 38 -22.59 31.96 -16.96
CA ARG A 38 -21.42 32.77 -16.56
C ARG A 38 -20.29 32.60 -17.59
N LYS A 39 -19.78 33.75 -18.04
CA LYS A 39 -18.80 33.95 -19.11
C LYS A 39 -17.39 33.50 -18.68
N LEU A 40 -16.64 32.87 -19.59
CA LEU A 40 -15.20 32.62 -19.46
C LEU A 40 -14.39 33.92 -19.61
N SER A 41 -13.43 34.15 -18.73
CA SER A 41 -12.41 35.20 -18.85
C SER A 41 -11.12 34.65 -19.47
N ARG A 42 -10.48 35.48 -20.32
CA ARG A 42 -9.27 35.21 -21.09
C ARG A 42 -8.01 35.36 -20.22
N ILE A 43 -7.04 34.45 -20.38
CA ILE A 43 -5.71 34.50 -19.73
C ILE A 43 -4.70 35.20 -20.68
N PRO A 44 -3.79 36.08 -20.20
CA PRO A 44 -2.83 36.81 -21.05
C PRO A 44 -1.60 35.98 -21.49
N ARG A 45 -1.08 36.30 -22.68
CA ARG A 45 0.16 35.78 -23.30
C ARG A 45 1.43 36.28 -22.58
N VAL A 46 2.37 35.39 -22.27
CA VAL A 46 3.75 35.73 -21.88
C VAL A 46 4.75 35.34 -22.98
N LYS A 47 5.74 36.21 -23.20
CA LYS A 47 6.71 36.22 -24.31
C LYS A 47 7.83 35.18 -24.12
N LYS A 48 8.33 34.64 -25.23
CA LYS A 48 9.48 33.72 -25.31
C LYS A 48 10.81 34.47 -25.13
N SER A 49 11.73 33.95 -24.31
CA SER A 49 13.15 34.30 -24.30
C SER A 49 14.02 33.12 -24.73
N LYS A 50 15.05 33.41 -25.54
CA LYS A 50 16.07 32.50 -26.09
C LYS A 50 17.31 32.48 -25.19
N MET A 51 17.94 31.31 -25.02
CA MET A 51 19.41 31.02 -24.87
C MET A 51 19.55 29.62 -24.24
N ARG A 52 20.54 28.76 -24.51
CA ARG A 52 21.68 28.67 -25.44
C ARG A 52 22.02 27.16 -25.52
N ARG A 53 22.59 26.70 -26.65
CA ARG A 53 23.03 25.31 -26.86
C ARG A 53 24.33 25.04 -26.09
N ILE A 54 24.44 23.87 -25.45
CA ILE A 54 25.71 23.28 -25.00
C ILE A 54 25.73 21.85 -25.57
N HIS A 55 26.78 21.53 -26.33
CA HIS A 55 27.08 20.20 -26.87
C HIS A 55 28.10 19.48 -25.97
N PRO A 56 28.20 18.13 -26.06
CA PRO A 56 28.61 17.28 -24.96
C PRO A 56 30.13 17.06 -24.88
N HIS A 57 30.65 16.92 -23.67
CA HIS A 57 31.97 16.30 -23.45
C HIS A 57 31.79 14.82 -23.17
N LYS A 58 32.56 14.02 -23.91
CA LYS A 58 32.70 12.57 -23.81
C LYS A 58 33.70 12.19 -22.71
N ASP A 59 33.57 10.94 -22.28
CA ASP A 59 34.51 10.14 -21.47
C ASP A 59 34.48 10.51 -19.97
N VAL A 60 34.05 9.65 -19.04
CA VAL A 60 34.68 8.38 -18.65
C VAL A 60 33.61 7.38 -18.18
N GLU A 61 33.41 6.31 -18.94
CA GLU A 61 33.01 4.99 -18.44
C GLU A 61 34.25 4.34 -17.83
N ASP A 62 34.16 3.85 -16.59
CA ASP A 62 34.90 2.72 -15.99
C ASP A 62 35.06 2.90 -14.47
N SER A 63 34.01 2.57 -13.70
CA SER A 63 34.16 2.15 -12.30
C SER A 63 32.88 1.51 -11.71
N ILE A 64 32.09 0.81 -12.53
CA ILE A 64 30.94 0.03 -12.04
C ILE A 64 31.30 -1.45 -12.24
N LEU A 65 32.03 -2.03 -11.30
CA LEU A 65 32.14 -3.47 -11.05
C LEU A 65 33.08 -3.66 -9.86
N THR A 66 32.53 -3.61 -8.64
CA THR A 66 32.93 -4.34 -7.42
C THR A 66 32.45 -3.55 -6.20
N ASN A 67 31.32 -3.98 -5.62
CA ASN A 67 30.94 -3.93 -4.20
C ASN A 67 29.42 -3.87 -4.05
N THR A 68 28.74 -4.95 -4.48
CA THR A 68 27.41 -5.26 -3.99
C THR A 68 27.58 -6.05 -2.70
N SER A 69 27.87 -5.36 -1.60
CA SER A 69 27.73 -5.97 -0.27
C SER A 69 26.24 -6.26 -0.07
N VAL A 70 25.89 -7.53 -0.16
CA VAL A 70 24.56 -8.05 0.17
C VAL A 70 24.24 -7.61 1.61
N PHE A 71 23.34 -6.64 1.75
CA PHE A 71 22.85 -6.24 3.07
C PHE A 71 21.93 -7.35 3.59
N GLN A 72 22.50 -8.29 4.35
CA GLN A 72 21.72 -9.21 5.17
C GLN A 72 21.26 -8.44 6.42
N PRO A 73 19.95 -8.26 6.66
CA PRO A 73 19.48 -7.75 7.93
C PRO A 73 19.86 -8.74 9.04
N PRO A 74 20.27 -8.28 10.23
CA PRO A 74 20.61 -9.16 11.34
C PRO A 74 19.41 -10.05 11.67
N ASP A 75 19.67 -11.33 11.92
CA ASP A 75 18.66 -12.29 12.38
C ASP A 75 18.05 -11.79 13.70
N MET A 76 16.90 -11.13 13.60
CA MET A 76 16.26 -10.45 14.73
C MET A 76 15.82 -11.46 15.79
N LEU A 77 15.58 -12.73 15.42
CA LEU A 77 15.18 -13.76 16.36
C LEU A 77 16.34 -14.21 17.25
N GLU A 78 17.52 -14.40 16.67
CA GLU A 78 18.72 -14.76 17.43
C GLU A 78 19.13 -13.63 18.39
N ASN A 79 18.95 -12.37 17.95
CA ASN A 79 19.18 -11.19 18.77
C ASN A 79 18.11 -11.00 19.86
N LEU A 80 16.85 -11.33 19.59
CA LEU A 80 15.78 -11.29 20.60
C LEU A 80 16.00 -12.35 21.69
N LEU A 81 16.37 -13.58 21.30
CA LEU A 81 16.66 -14.68 22.23
C LEU A 81 17.90 -14.41 23.09
N LYS A 82 18.96 -13.80 22.52
CA LYS A 82 20.16 -13.39 23.26
C LYS A 82 19.94 -12.21 24.22
N SER A 83 18.91 -11.39 23.98
CA SER A 83 18.70 -10.14 24.72
C SER A 83 18.04 -10.29 26.11
N ASN A 84 17.62 -11.51 26.52
CA ASN A 84 16.96 -11.80 27.81
C ASN A 84 15.80 -10.83 28.18
N LYS A 85 15.17 -10.18 27.19
CA LYS A 85 14.14 -9.16 27.41
C LYS A 85 12.75 -9.72 27.74
N PHE A 86 12.57 -11.04 27.70
CA PHE A 86 11.31 -11.71 27.99
C PHE A 86 11.55 -12.86 28.98
N LEU A 87 11.31 -12.60 30.27
CA LEU A 87 11.48 -13.57 31.36
C LEU A 87 10.46 -14.73 31.34
N ASP A 88 9.37 -14.61 30.55
CA ASP A 88 8.26 -15.58 30.54
C ASP A 88 8.23 -16.48 29.29
N ILE A 89 9.31 -16.56 28.51
CA ILE A 89 9.38 -17.48 27.36
C ILE A 89 9.94 -18.81 27.88
N THR A 90 9.11 -19.84 27.92
CA THR A 90 9.55 -21.17 28.33
C THR A 90 10.30 -21.86 27.19
N GLU A 91 11.16 -22.82 27.53
CA GLU A 91 11.86 -23.64 26.53
C GLU A 91 10.86 -24.41 25.63
N ASN A 92 9.67 -24.69 26.15
CA ASN A 92 8.57 -25.28 25.41
C ASN A 92 8.03 -24.32 24.33
N ASP A 93 7.92 -23.02 24.61
CA ASP A 93 7.47 -22.01 23.64
C ASP A 93 8.47 -21.86 22.48
N ILE A 94 9.77 -21.92 22.78
CA ILE A 94 10.83 -21.87 21.78
C ILE A 94 10.80 -23.15 20.91
N ASN A 95 10.57 -24.31 21.52
CA ASN A 95 10.47 -25.58 20.81
C ASN A 95 9.19 -25.66 19.95
N ILE A 96 8.07 -25.13 20.45
CA ILE A 96 6.82 -24.98 19.68
C ILE A 96 7.06 -24.03 18.50
N TYR A 97 7.70 -22.89 18.73
CA TYR A 97 8.05 -21.95 17.67
C TYR A 97 8.95 -22.60 16.61
N ARG A 98 10.01 -23.31 17.01
CA ARG A 98 10.90 -24.02 16.07
C ARG A 98 10.16 -25.10 15.29
N LYS A 99 9.34 -25.92 15.96
CA LYS A 99 8.53 -26.95 15.29
C LYS A 99 7.53 -26.34 14.32
N ILE A 100 6.84 -25.27 14.71
CA ILE A 100 5.91 -24.55 13.81
C ILE A 100 6.69 -23.92 12.66
N HIS A 101 7.86 -23.34 12.91
CA HIS A 101 8.71 -22.76 11.89
C HIS A 101 9.19 -23.82 10.89
N ASP A 102 9.65 -24.98 11.35
CA ASP A 102 10.11 -26.08 10.50
C ASP A 102 8.94 -26.70 9.71
N VAL A 103 7.77 -26.81 10.32
CA VAL A 103 6.53 -27.22 9.63
C VAL A 103 6.11 -26.19 8.60
N VAL A 104 6.19 -24.89 8.90
CA VAL A 104 5.87 -23.82 7.96
C VAL A 104 6.89 -23.77 6.83
N VAL A 105 8.18 -23.92 7.09
CA VAL A 105 9.24 -23.96 6.07
C VAL A 105 9.11 -25.20 5.18
N SER A 106 8.68 -26.34 5.74
CA SER A 106 8.46 -27.58 4.97
C SER A 106 7.12 -27.63 4.22
N GLN A 107 6.11 -26.87 4.67
CA GLN A 107 4.78 -26.78 4.04
C GLN A 107 4.57 -25.53 3.17
N ILE A 108 5.48 -24.54 3.23
CA ILE A 108 5.60 -23.56 2.17
C ILE A 108 5.90 -24.35 0.89
N PRO A 109 5.09 -24.20 -0.19
CA PRO A 109 5.45 -24.76 -1.47
C PRO A 109 6.85 -24.27 -1.80
N LYS A 110 7.83 -25.17 -1.86
CA LYS A 110 9.04 -24.89 -2.62
C LYS A 110 8.54 -24.58 -4.01
N ALA A 111 8.52 -23.31 -4.39
CA ALA A 111 8.22 -22.93 -5.75
C ALA A 111 9.27 -23.62 -6.60
N ASN A 112 8.92 -24.77 -7.19
CA ASN A 112 9.74 -25.46 -8.16
C ASN A 112 9.91 -24.46 -9.32
N PRO A 113 11.12 -23.90 -9.56
CA PRO A 113 11.32 -22.97 -10.66
C PRO A 113 11.50 -23.77 -11.95
N GLY A 114 10.53 -24.62 -12.30
CA GLY A 114 10.79 -25.70 -13.26
C GLY A 114 9.67 -26.15 -14.19
N THR A 115 8.39 -26.01 -13.86
CA THR A 115 7.34 -26.62 -14.72
C THR A 115 6.06 -25.79 -14.70
N ASP A 116 5.69 -25.29 -15.88
CA ASP A 116 4.62 -24.34 -16.21
C ASP A 116 4.87 -22.89 -15.81
N LEU A 117 5.63 -22.19 -16.67
CA LEU A 117 5.77 -20.74 -16.65
C LEU A 117 4.42 -20.08 -17.00
N LYS A 118 3.49 -20.01 -16.04
CA LYS A 118 2.39 -19.04 -16.07
C LYS A 118 3.04 -17.66 -16.07
N PHE A 119 3.20 -17.08 -17.25
CA PHE A 119 3.73 -15.73 -17.41
C PHE A 119 2.81 -14.74 -16.68
N CYS A 120 3.25 -14.25 -15.52
CA CYS A 120 2.56 -13.18 -14.82
C CYS A 120 2.71 -11.89 -15.63
N THR A 121 1.62 -11.13 -15.75
CA THR A 121 1.61 -9.87 -16.49
C THR A 121 1.22 -8.71 -15.58
N PRO A 122 2.07 -7.67 -15.45
CA PRO A 122 3.51 -7.66 -15.77
C PRO A 122 4.32 -8.63 -14.87
N PRO A 123 5.46 -9.17 -15.32
CA PRO A 123 6.24 -10.13 -14.52
C PRO A 123 7.07 -9.46 -13.41
N TYR A 124 7.46 -8.20 -13.58
CA TYR A 124 8.17 -7.41 -12.59
C TYR A 124 7.60 -5.99 -12.49
N ILE A 125 7.71 -5.41 -11.29
CA ILE A 125 7.50 -3.98 -11.07
C ILE A 125 8.73 -3.34 -10.44
N GLN A 126 9.00 -2.08 -10.77
CA GLN A 126 9.93 -1.21 -10.05
C GLN A 126 9.10 -0.25 -9.19
N LEU A 127 9.20 -0.33 -7.87
CA LEU A 127 8.51 0.56 -6.92
C LEU A 127 9.55 1.18 -5.98
N GLY A 128 9.81 2.48 -6.16
CA GLY A 128 10.91 3.16 -5.48
C GLY A 128 12.23 2.45 -5.74
N LYS A 129 12.95 2.09 -4.67
CA LYS A 129 14.21 1.33 -4.75
C LYS A 129 14.04 -0.18 -5.00
N TYR A 130 12.82 -0.71 -4.95
CA TYR A 130 12.59 -2.16 -5.05
C TYR A 130 12.20 -2.60 -6.45
N GLU A 131 12.90 -3.61 -6.94
CA GLU A 131 12.44 -4.45 -8.03
C GLU A 131 11.72 -5.68 -7.44
N ILE A 132 10.45 -5.87 -7.78
CA ILE A 132 9.59 -6.88 -7.17
C ILE A 132 9.03 -7.78 -8.27
N LYS A 133 9.25 -9.10 -8.12
CA LYS A 133 8.66 -10.11 -9.00
C LYS A 133 7.18 -10.32 -8.65
N SER A 134 6.32 -10.31 -9.65
CA SER A 134 4.89 -10.57 -9.50
C SER A 134 4.63 -12.04 -9.18
N TRP A 135 3.65 -12.30 -8.31
CA TRP A 135 3.22 -13.67 -7.97
C TRP A 135 2.02 -14.10 -8.82
N TYR A 136 1.18 -13.14 -9.18
CA TYR A 136 -0.01 -13.32 -10.00
C TYR A 136 -0.09 -12.24 -11.07
N SER A 137 -0.85 -12.50 -12.13
CA SER A 137 -1.19 -11.47 -13.10
C SER A 137 -2.14 -10.44 -12.49
N SER A 138 -1.95 -9.19 -12.90
CA SER A 138 -2.82 -8.07 -12.57
C SER A 138 -3.35 -7.43 -13.85
N PRO A 139 -4.64 -7.05 -13.90
CA PRO A 139 -5.30 -6.56 -15.10
C PRO A 139 -4.97 -5.07 -15.35
N PHE A 140 -3.68 -4.74 -15.43
CA PHE A 140 -3.25 -3.45 -15.95
C PHE A 140 -3.74 -3.28 -17.40
N PRO A 141 -3.93 -2.04 -17.90
CA PRO A 141 -4.26 -1.84 -19.30
C PRO A 141 -3.24 -2.54 -20.20
N LEU A 142 -3.71 -3.08 -21.33
CA LEU A 142 -2.96 -4.04 -22.15
C LEU A 142 -1.56 -3.54 -22.52
N GLU A 143 -1.43 -2.25 -22.78
CA GLU A 143 -0.19 -1.61 -23.17
C GLU A 143 0.85 -1.49 -22.04
N TYR A 144 0.46 -1.78 -20.81
CA TYR A 144 1.32 -1.90 -19.63
C TYR A 144 1.48 -3.35 -19.16
N ALA A 145 0.47 -4.21 -19.37
CA ALA A 145 0.55 -5.61 -18.98
C ALA A 145 1.63 -6.39 -19.76
N THR A 146 1.96 -5.93 -20.97
CA THR A 146 2.94 -6.57 -21.87
C THR A 146 4.40 -6.16 -21.60
N VAL A 147 4.65 -5.15 -20.76
CA VAL A 147 6.03 -4.76 -20.47
C VAL A 147 6.70 -5.74 -19.51
N CYS A 148 7.98 -6.05 -19.74
CA CYS A 148 8.74 -6.94 -18.87
C CYS A 148 8.92 -6.39 -17.45
N LYS A 149 8.91 -5.05 -17.30
CA LYS A 149 9.05 -4.37 -16.02
C LYS A 149 8.24 -3.09 -16.02
N LEU A 150 7.24 -3.00 -15.16
CA LEU A 150 6.40 -1.81 -15.02
C LEU A 150 6.98 -0.89 -13.95
N HIS A 151 7.18 0.39 -14.26
CA HIS A 151 7.71 1.35 -13.30
C HIS A 151 6.57 2.07 -12.58
N ILE A 152 6.56 2.08 -11.26
CA ILE A 152 5.49 2.63 -10.44
C ILE A 152 6.06 3.70 -9.49
N CYS A 153 5.43 4.87 -9.49
CA CYS A 153 5.80 5.94 -8.57
C CYS A 153 5.41 5.53 -7.14
N GLU A 154 6.35 5.57 -6.21
CA GLU A 154 6.11 5.12 -4.83
C GLU A 154 5.14 5.99 -4.03
N PHE A 155 4.91 7.24 -4.46
CA PHE A 155 4.05 8.18 -3.76
C PHE A 155 2.65 8.29 -4.34
N CYS A 156 2.50 8.50 -5.66
CA CYS A 156 1.17 8.64 -6.28
C CYS A 156 0.65 7.34 -6.91
N LEU A 157 1.47 6.28 -6.94
CA LEU A 157 1.17 4.96 -7.49
C LEU A 157 0.88 4.95 -9.00
N GLU A 158 1.12 6.06 -9.71
CA GLU A 158 1.03 6.06 -11.16
C GLU A 158 2.11 5.18 -11.78
N TYR A 159 1.72 4.36 -12.76
CA TYR A 159 2.61 3.46 -13.48
C TYR A 159 3.03 4.02 -14.85
N ARG A 160 4.22 3.62 -15.32
CA ARG A 160 4.87 4.01 -16.58
C ARG A 160 5.59 2.83 -17.21
N LYS A 161 5.62 2.82 -18.54
CA LYS A 161 6.21 1.73 -19.33
C LYS A 161 7.73 1.64 -19.24
N THR A 162 8.41 2.77 -19.03
CA THR A 162 9.88 2.82 -19.07
C THR A 162 10.44 3.70 -17.95
N SER A 163 11.68 3.40 -17.57
CA SER A 163 12.44 4.18 -16.60
C SER A 163 12.53 5.66 -16.98
N SER A 164 12.81 5.99 -18.25
CA SER A 164 12.94 7.39 -18.70
C SER A 164 11.67 8.21 -18.52
N ILE A 165 10.49 7.61 -18.76
CA ILE A 165 9.20 8.28 -18.53
C ILE A 165 8.92 8.43 -17.04
N MET A 166 9.31 7.43 -16.22
CA MET A 166 9.20 7.52 -14.78
C MET A 166 10.08 8.64 -14.22
N GLN A 167 11.33 8.77 -14.67
CA GLN A 167 12.23 9.86 -14.23
C GLN A 167 11.61 11.23 -14.51
N ARG A 168 11.05 11.45 -15.69
CA ARG A 168 10.31 12.68 -16.01
C ARG A 168 9.05 12.88 -15.14
N HIS A 169 8.38 11.80 -14.74
CA HIS A 169 7.28 11.90 -13.79
C HIS A 169 7.80 12.36 -12.42
N LEU A 170 8.90 11.79 -11.91
CA LEU A 170 9.47 12.14 -10.61
C LEU A 170 9.92 13.62 -10.53
N THR A 171 10.37 14.23 -11.63
CA THR A 171 10.71 15.66 -11.65
C THR A 171 9.50 16.59 -11.51
N MET A 172 8.28 16.11 -11.81
CA MET A 172 7.05 16.91 -11.75
C MET A 172 6.12 16.50 -10.61
N CYS A 173 6.26 15.27 -10.11
CA CYS A 173 5.41 14.70 -9.08
C CYS A 173 5.66 15.39 -7.74
N LYS A 174 4.61 16.00 -7.20
CA LYS A 174 4.64 16.69 -5.90
C LYS A 174 4.23 15.79 -4.73
N ALA A 175 3.70 14.59 -5.00
CA ALA A 175 3.27 13.68 -3.96
C ALA A 175 4.48 13.15 -3.18
N ARG A 176 4.39 13.16 -1.85
CA ARG A 176 5.37 12.60 -0.91
C ARG A 176 4.73 11.76 0.18
N HIS A 177 3.43 11.53 0.09
CA HIS A 177 2.65 10.70 1.00
C HIS A 177 1.36 10.26 0.28
N PRO A 178 0.68 9.22 0.78
CA PRO A 178 -0.65 8.86 0.30
C PRO A 178 -1.62 10.06 0.41
N PRO A 179 -2.58 10.22 -0.52
CA PRO A 179 -3.53 11.32 -0.47
C PRO A 179 -4.44 11.23 0.76
N ASP A 180 -5.23 12.28 0.98
CA ASP A 180 -6.25 12.36 2.04
C ASP A 180 -5.66 12.47 3.47
N ARG A 181 -6.29 11.87 4.47
CA ARG A 181 -6.05 12.19 5.88
C ARG A 181 -5.13 11.19 6.56
N GLU A 182 -4.05 11.68 7.15
CA GLU A 182 -3.29 10.92 8.15
C GLU A 182 -4.10 10.79 9.44
N ILE A 183 -4.43 9.56 9.84
CA ILE A 183 -5.24 9.27 11.03
C ILE A 183 -4.41 8.71 12.19
N TYR A 184 -3.22 8.19 11.90
CA TYR A 184 -2.31 7.63 12.90
C TYR A 184 -0.87 7.98 12.52
N ARG A 185 -0.08 8.40 13.52
CA ARG A 185 1.36 8.61 13.43
C ARG A 185 1.99 8.09 14.72
N SER A 186 2.97 7.20 14.59
CA SER A 186 3.86 6.81 15.69
C SER A 186 5.25 6.57 15.14
N ASN A 187 6.24 7.32 15.65
CA ASN A 187 7.61 7.30 15.14
C ASN A 187 7.65 7.50 13.61
N ASN A 188 8.26 6.56 12.91
CA ASN A 188 8.38 6.49 11.46
C ASN A 188 7.23 5.72 10.78
N LEU A 189 6.11 5.45 11.46
CA LEU A 189 4.94 4.79 10.86
C LEU A 189 3.73 5.71 10.84
N SER A 190 2.98 5.64 9.74
CA SER A 190 1.72 6.35 9.58
C SER A 190 0.65 5.51 8.89
N ILE A 191 -0.61 5.74 9.27
CA ILE A 191 -1.78 5.28 8.50
C ILE A 191 -2.54 6.48 7.94
N PHE A 192 -2.78 6.41 6.63
CA PHE A 192 -3.63 7.33 5.88
C PHE A 192 -4.98 6.66 5.59
N GLU A 193 -6.07 7.34 5.93
CA GLU A 193 -7.43 6.96 5.52
C GLU A 193 -7.78 7.68 4.23
N ILE A 194 -8.05 6.91 3.18
CA ILE A 194 -8.31 7.40 1.83
C ILE A 194 -9.68 6.98 1.38
N ASP A 195 -10.50 7.95 1.00
CA ASP A 195 -11.82 7.67 0.44
C ASP A 195 -11.73 7.31 -1.06
N GLY A 196 -12.09 6.08 -1.42
CA GLY A 196 -12.05 5.60 -2.81
C GLY A 196 -12.94 6.39 -3.77
N GLN A 197 -13.97 7.07 -3.27
CA GLN A 197 -14.82 7.95 -4.07
C GLN A 197 -14.10 9.24 -4.48
N ASN A 198 -13.24 9.77 -3.61
CA ASN A 198 -12.52 11.03 -3.83
C ASN A 198 -11.20 10.83 -4.57
N TYR A 199 -10.53 9.68 -4.36
CA TYR A 199 -9.20 9.40 -4.90
C TYR A 199 -9.18 8.12 -5.76
N LYS A 200 -10.13 8.01 -6.69
CA LYS A 200 -10.32 6.82 -7.55
C LYS A 200 -9.02 6.30 -8.17
N ASN A 201 -8.26 7.16 -8.86
CA ASN A 201 -7.03 6.74 -9.54
C ASN A 201 -6.00 6.13 -8.59
N TYR A 202 -5.81 6.73 -7.41
CA TYR A 202 -4.88 6.21 -6.41
C TYR A 202 -5.34 4.83 -5.89
N CYS A 203 -6.63 4.71 -5.57
CA CYS A 203 -7.22 3.47 -5.06
C CYS A 203 -7.31 2.36 -6.13
N GLN A 204 -7.46 2.70 -7.40
CA GLN A 204 -7.37 1.73 -8.49
C GLN A 204 -5.92 1.25 -8.67
N ASN A 205 -4.95 2.16 -8.64
CA ASN A 205 -3.53 1.82 -8.75
C ASN A 205 -3.07 0.92 -7.60
N ILE A 206 -3.45 1.20 -6.35
CA ILE A 206 -3.11 0.33 -5.22
C ILE A 206 -3.77 -1.05 -5.36
N CYS A 207 -5.01 -1.12 -5.88
CA CYS A 207 -5.67 -2.39 -6.15
C CYS A 207 -4.96 -3.22 -7.22
N LEU A 208 -4.50 -2.58 -8.31
CA LEU A 208 -3.74 -3.23 -9.36
C LEU A 208 -2.39 -3.75 -8.84
N ILE A 209 -1.70 -2.98 -7.99
CA ILE A 209 -0.47 -3.43 -7.33
C ILE A 209 -0.76 -4.61 -6.40
N ALA A 210 -1.81 -4.53 -5.58
CA ALA A 210 -2.20 -5.61 -4.67
C ALA A 210 -2.50 -6.91 -5.39
N LYS A 211 -3.19 -6.83 -6.55
CA LYS A 211 -3.54 -8.00 -7.35
C LYS A 211 -2.31 -8.78 -7.86
N LEU A 212 -1.14 -8.15 -7.96
CA LEU A 212 0.11 -8.84 -8.29
C LEU A 212 0.54 -9.84 -7.20
N PHE A 213 0.06 -9.65 -5.97
CA PHE A 213 0.46 -10.41 -4.78
C PHE A 213 -0.73 -11.12 -4.11
N LEU A 214 -1.93 -11.00 -4.68
CA LEU A 214 -3.15 -11.65 -4.22
C LEU A 214 -3.77 -12.48 -5.35
N ASP A 215 -4.06 -13.74 -5.05
CA ASP A 215 -4.69 -14.66 -6.00
C ASP A 215 -6.13 -14.22 -6.33
N HIS A 216 -6.95 -14.05 -5.28
CA HIS A 216 -8.40 -13.93 -5.40
C HIS A 216 -8.95 -12.50 -5.22
N LYS A 217 -8.24 -11.47 -5.70
CA LYS A 217 -8.78 -10.10 -5.72
C LYS A 217 -9.62 -9.85 -6.98
N THR A 218 -10.91 -9.62 -6.81
CA THR A 218 -11.87 -9.47 -7.91
C THR A 218 -12.23 -8.01 -8.19
N LEU A 219 -12.19 -7.14 -7.18
CA LEU A 219 -12.51 -5.72 -7.30
C LEU A 219 -11.25 -4.86 -7.32
N TYR A 220 -11.03 -4.15 -8.42
CA TYR A 220 -9.88 -3.25 -8.62
C TYR A 220 -10.21 -1.95 -9.35
N TYR A 221 -11.35 -1.88 -10.06
CA TYR A 221 -11.84 -0.64 -10.69
C TYR A 221 -12.95 0.05 -9.90
N ASP A 222 -13.88 -0.72 -9.34
CA ASP A 222 -14.98 -0.23 -8.49
C ASP A 222 -14.48 0.00 -7.06
N VAL A 223 -13.88 1.17 -6.83
CA VAL A 223 -13.19 1.52 -5.56
C VAL A 223 -14.01 2.47 -4.68
N GLU A 224 -15.03 3.12 -5.25
CA GLU A 224 -15.89 4.09 -4.60
C GLU A 224 -16.61 3.58 -3.34
N PRO A 225 -17.02 2.30 -3.26
CA PRO A 225 -17.63 1.76 -2.06
C PRO A 225 -16.66 1.57 -0.89
N PHE A 226 -15.35 1.76 -1.08
CA PHE A 226 -14.32 1.38 -0.10
C PHE A 226 -13.60 2.58 0.52
N LEU A 227 -13.20 2.41 1.79
CA LEU A 227 -12.13 3.15 2.43
C LEU A 227 -10.84 2.34 2.36
N PHE A 228 -9.71 3.02 2.20
CA PHE A 228 -8.38 2.42 2.15
C PHE A 228 -7.55 2.97 3.31
N TYR A 229 -6.95 2.06 4.07
CA TYR A 229 -6.07 2.36 5.20
C TYR A 229 -4.65 1.99 4.82
N VAL A 230 -3.89 3.00 4.40
CA VAL A 230 -2.55 2.82 3.82
C VAL A 230 -1.49 3.01 4.90
N LEU A 231 -0.75 1.95 5.19
CA LEU A 231 0.40 1.97 6.07
C LEU A 231 1.64 2.41 5.31
N THR A 232 2.38 3.32 5.93
CA THR A 232 3.62 3.86 5.39
C THR A 232 4.75 3.80 6.40
N PHE A 233 5.97 3.65 5.88
CA PHE A 233 7.21 3.92 6.58
C PHE A 233 7.69 5.30 6.16
N ASN A 234 8.09 6.14 7.11
CA ASN A 234 8.36 7.56 6.87
C ASN A 234 9.84 7.85 7.07
N ASP A 235 10.44 8.52 6.09
CA ASP A 235 11.78 9.07 6.17
C ASP A 235 11.81 10.54 5.73
N GLU A 236 13.00 11.11 5.55
CA GLU A 236 13.20 12.50 5.16
C GLU A 236 12.64 12.82 3.76
N THR A 237 12.49 11.80 2.91
CA THR A 237 12.02 11.94 1.54
C THR A 237 10.49 11.83 1.43
N GLY A 238 9.83 11.11 2.34
CA GLY A 238 8.37 11.03 2.38
C GLY A 238 7.80 9.86 3.17
N CYS A 239 6.54 9.52 2.86
CA CYS A 239 5.81 8.38 3.44
C CYS A 239 5.70 7.28 2.38
N HIS A 240 6.46 6.21 2.57
CA HIS A 240 6.66 5.11 1.62
C HIS A 240 5.66 3.99 1.86
N LEU A 241 4.94 3.57 0.83
CA LEU A 241 3.95 2.49 0.92
C LEU A 241 4.59 1.19 1.45
N VAL A 242 4.04 0.67 2.55
CA VAL A 242 4.41 -0.63 3.15
C VAL A 242 3.35 -1.68 2.87
N GLY A 243 2.09 -1.29 3.03
CA GLY A 243 0.93 -2.16 2.87
C GLY A 243 -0.35 -1.38 3.07
N TYR A 244 -1.48 -2.05 2.92
CA TYR A 244 -2.78 -1.45 3.19
C TYR A 244 -3.82 -2.52 3.54
N PHE A 245 -4.94 -2.07 4.09
CA PHE A 245 -6.19 -2.81 3.97
C PHE A 245 -7.31 -1.92 3.43
N SER A 246 -8.32 -2.51 2.79
CA SER A 246 -9.55 -1.83 2.40
C SER A 246 -10.74 -2.33 3.23
N LYS A 247 -11.72 -1.46 3.42
CA LYS A 247 -12.96 -1.73 4.16
C LYS A 247 -14.13 -1.14 3.38
N GLU A 248 -15.18 -1.91 3.18
CA GLU A 248 -16.44 -1.37 2.64
C GLU A 248 -17.02 -0.31 3.56
N LYS A 249 -17.46 0.81 2.98
CA LYS A 249 -18.16 1.87 3.73
C LYS A 249 -19.47 1.35 4.34
N PHE A 250 -20.12 0.43 3.63
CA PHE A 250 -21.38 -0.20 4.03
C PHE A 250 -21.26 -1.70 3.79
N SER A 251 -20.96 -2.46 4.83
CA SER A 251 -20.88 -3.92 4.75
C SER A 251 -22.08 -4.56 5.44
N PRO A 252 -23.00 -5.21 4.70
CA PRO A 252 -24.13 -5.93 5.30
C PRO A 252 -23.68 -7.04 6.27
N GLN A 253 -22.51 -7.62 6.00
CA GLN A 253 -21.91 -8.71 6.77
C GLN A 253 -20.96 -8.21 7.86
N LYS A 254 -20.82 -6.89 8.04
CA LYS A 254 -19.93 -6.24 9.02
C LYS A 254 -18.47 -6.68 8.90
N HIS A 255 -17.99 -6.88 7.68
CA HIS A 255 -16.58 -7.15 7.46
C HIS A 255 -15.74 -5.90 7.78
N ASN A 256 -14.73 -6.06 8.64
CA ASN A 256 -13.82 -4.96 8.98
C ASN A 256 -12.61 -4.86 8.04
N VAL A 257 -12.39 -5.90 7.23
CA VAL A 257 -11.34 -5.99 6.21
C VAL A 257 -11.92 -6.70 4.99
N SER A 258 -11.86 -6.06 3.81
CA SER A 258 -12.17 -6.69 2.52
C SER A 258 -10.92 -7.23 1.84
N CYS A 259 -9.81 -6.49 1.93
CA CYS A 259 -8.54 -6.87 1.35
C CYS A 259 -7.43 -6.36 2.25
N ILE A 260 -6.40 -7.16 2.47
CA ILE A 260 -5.21 -6.77 3.24
C ILE A 260 -3.96 -7.25 2.52
N THR A 261 -2.95 -6.40 2.42
CA THR A 261 -1.70 -6.73 1.72
C THR A 261 -0.54 -5.97 2.35
N THR A 262 0.53 -6.70 2.65
CA THR A 262 1.86 -6.13 2.88
C THR A 262 2.71 -6.39 1.64
N LEU A 263 3.37 -5.36 1.11
CA LEU A 263 4.22 -5.51 -0.07
C LEU A 263 5.36 -6.50 0.21
N PRO A 264 5.79 -7.30 -0.78
CA PRO A 264 6.78 -8.36 -0.56
C PRO A 264 8.06 -7.94 0.17
N PRO A 265 8.69 -6.78 -0.11
CA PRO A 265 9.90 -6.35 0.60
C PRO A 265 9.71 -6.11 2.10
N TYR A 266 8.46 -5.95 2.55
CA TYR A 266 8.11 -5.65 3.94
C TYR A 266 7.40 -6.81 4.65
N GLN A 267 7.28 -7.97 4.01
CA GLN A 267 6.67 -9.13 4.64
C GLN A 267 7.56 -9.70 5.74
N ARG A 268 6.94 -10.39 6.72
CA ARG A 268 7.62 -10.99 7.89
C ARG A 268 8.31 -9.99 8.84
N MET A 269 8.02 -8.69 8.68
CA MET A 269 8.52 -7.62 9.57
C MET A 269 7.45 -7.13 10.57
N GLY A 270 6.35 -7.87 10.75
CA GLY A 270 5.26 -7.51 11.67
C GLY A 270 4.20 -6.55 11.11
N TYR A 271 4.40 -5.94 9.95
CA TYR A 271 3.44 -4.98 9.36
C TYR A 271 2.08 -5.58 9.01
N GLY A 272 2.04 -6.87 8.62
CA GLY A 272 0.78 -7.56 8.38
C GLY A 272 -0.07 -7.64 9.65
N ARG A 273 0.55 -8.00 10.78
CA ARG A 273 -0.10 -8.01 12.09
C ARG A 273 -0.53 -6.62 12.53
N PHE A 274 0.32 -5.61 12.31
CA PHE A 274 -0.02 -4.22 12.60
C PHE A 274 -1.29 -3.76 11.87
N LEU A 275 -1.41 -4.06 10.57
CA LEU A 275 -2.61 -3.74 9.77
C LEU A 275 -3.86 -4.46 10.28
N ILE A 276 -3.73 -5.73 10.73
CA ILE A 276 -4.82 -6.49 11.34
C ILE A 276 -5.24 -5.85 12.67
N ASP A 277 -4.30 -5.59 13.57
CA ASP A 277 -4.59 -4.99 14.87
C ASP A 277 -5.25 -3.61 14.70
N PHE A 278 -4.82 -2.83 13.70
CA PHE A 278 -5.42 -1.53 13.40
C PHE A 278 -6.86 -1.65 12.85
N SER A 279 -7.19 -2.66 12.06
CA SER A 279 -8.58 -2.85 11.59
C SER A 279 -9.55 -3.19 12.74
N TYR A 280 -9.09 -3.98 13.72
CA TYR A 280 -9.83 -4.25 14.95
C TYR A 280 -9.93 -3.02 15.86
N LEU A 281 -8.86 -2.22 15.94
CA LEU A 281 -8.88 -0.93 16.64
C LEU A 281 -9.99 -0.03 16.10
N LEU A 282 -10.06 0.15 14.78
CA LEU A 282 -11.13 0.94 14.14
C LEU A 282 -12.52 0.39 14.46
N THR A 283 -12.69 -0.94 14.39
CA THR A 283 -13.97 -1.60 14.67
C THR A 283 -14.42 -1.32 16.11
N ARG A 284 -13.49 -1.34 17.07
CA ARG A 284 -13.76 -1.03 18.48
C ARG A 284 -14.12 0.44 18.68
N GLU A 285 -13.41 1.36 18.03
CA GLU A 285 -13.71 2.79 18.10
C GLU A 285 -15.08 3.13 17.49
N GLU A 286 -15.52 2.38 16.48
CA GLU A 286 -16.88 2.48 15.91
C GLU A 286 -17.97 1.89 16.81
N GLY A 287 -17.61 1.22 17.93
CA GLY A 287 -18.55 0.52 18.80
C GLY A 287 -19.17 -0.72 18.15
N LEU A 288 -18.51 -1.30 17.14
CA LEU A 288 -19.00 -2.44 16.37
C LEU A 288 -18.25 -3.73 16.72
N THR A 289 -18.80 -4.86 16.25
CA THR A 289 -18.11 -6.14 16.14
C THR A 289 -17.83 -6.42 14.67
N GLY A 290 -16.70 -7.05 14.35
CA GLY A 290 -16.30 -7.29 12.95
C GLY A 290 -15.29 -8.43 12.79
N SER A 291 -15.30 -9.05 11.62
CA SER A 291 -14.33 -10.07 11.19
C SER A 291 -13.79 -9.76 9.80
N PRO A 292 -12.63 -10.28 9.39
CA PRO A 292 -12.19 -10.15 8.02
C PRO A 292 -13.11 -10.91 7.06
N GLU A 293 -13.15 -10.46 5.80
CA GLU A 293 -13.84 -11.13 4.69
C GLU A 293 -13.22 -12.49 4.38
N LYS A 294 -14.06 -13.45 3.94
CA LYS A 294 -13.67 -14.82 3.60
C LYS A 294 -13.81 -15.05 2.08
N PRO A 295 -12.95 -15.86 1.45
CA PRO A 295 -11.87 -16.66 2.06
C PRO A 295 -10.58 -15.85 2.31
N LEU A 296 -9.93 -16.10 3.44
CA LEU A 296 -8.59 -15.59 3.72
C LEU A 296 -7.53 -16.32 2.86
N SER A 297 -6.51 -15.59 2.40
CA SER A 297 -5.32 -16.20 1.80
C SER A 297 -4.57 -17.07 2.81
N SER A 298 -3.75 -18.02 2.36
CA SER A 298 -2.96 -18.87 3.26
C SER A 298 -2.07 -18.05 4.20
N LEU A 299 -1.47 -16.96 3.70
CA LEU A 299 -0.69 -16.04 4.51
C LEU A 299 -1.56 -15.26 5.51
N GLY A 300 -2.77 -14.88 5.10
CA GLY A 300 -3.75 -14.20 5.95
C GLY A 300 -4.29 -15.07 7.09
N LYS A 301 -4.37 -16.40 6.90
CA LYS A 301 -4.79 -17.34 7.96
C LYS A 301 -3.72 -17.55 9.04
N LEU A 302 -2.45 -17.35 8.70
CA LEU A 302 -1.30 -17.55 9.59
C LEU A 302 -0.92 -16.30 10.40
N SER A 303 -1.39 -15.12 9.98
CA SER A 303 -1.05 -13.81 10.57
C SER A 303 -1.94 -13.47 11.77
#